data_AF-A0A8J7MGF1-F1
#
_entry.id   AF-A0A8J7MGF1-F1
#
_cell.length_a   1.000
_cell.length_b   1.000
_cell.length_c   1.000
_cell.angle_alpha   90.00
_cell.angle_beta   90.00
_cell.angle_gamma   90.00
#
_symmetry.space_group_name_H-M   'P 1'
#
loop_
_entity.id
_entity.type
_entity.pdbx_description
1 polymer ?
#
loop_
_entity_poly.entity_id
_entity_poly.type
_entity_poly.pdbx_seq_one_letter_code
_entity_poly.pdbx_strand_id
1 'polypeptide(L)'
;MWEFIKRLFRIGKAEANAAVDKLERPITLTKQGIRDLKKDLDESLKSLAEVKATAIRSKREANNHMEAAEDYKKKAKALLQMALDGRKDEGEANRLAAEAMARREESLKLYQVAKTNRDKFEELVSKMETKIRSLKSQVAKWENELKTLIARDKISKATGK
;
A
#
# COMPACT_ATOMS: atom_id res chain seq x y z
N MET A 1 -10.32 10.43 -19.07
CA MET A 1 -9.31 11.51 -19.09
C MET A 1 -8.05 11.11 -19.85
N TRP A 2 -7.42 9.96 -19.55
CA TRP A 2 -6.22 9.43 -20.25
C TRP A 2 -6.32 9.35 -21.79
N GLU A 3 -7.43 8.83 -22.33
CA GLU A 3 -7.63 8.70 -23.78
C GLU A 3 -7.82 10.06 -24.49
N PHE A 4 -8.28 11.08 -23.76
CA PHE A 4 -8.45 12.42 -24.29
C PHE A 4 -7.10 13.12 -24.47
N ILE A 5 -6.16 12.93 -23.54
CA ILE A 5 -4.81 13.51 -23.63
C ILE A 5 -4.00 12.85 -24.77
N LYS A 6 -4.12 11.53 -24.97
CA LYS A 6 -3.56 10.84 -26.14
C LYS A 6 -4.10 11.38 -27.46
N ARG A 7 -5.40 11.71 -27.51
CA ARG A 7 -6.08 12.23 -28.70
C ARG A 7 -5.60 13.64 -29.05
N LEU A 8 -5.39 14.51 -28.04
CA LEU A 8 -4.80 15.84 -28.23
C LEU A 8 -3.39 15.78 -28.83
N PHE A 9 -2.55 14.84 -28.38
CA PHE A 9 -1.19 14.69 -28.91
C PHE A 9 -1.12 14.21 -30.37
N ARG A 10 -2.10 13.39 -30.81
CA ARG A 10 -2.20 12.97 -32.22
C ARG A 10 -2.60 14.12 -33.14
N ILE A 11 -3.44 15.04 -32.67
CA ILE A 11 -3.91 16.19 -33.46
C ILE A 11 -2.77 17.20 -33.69
N GLY A 12 -1.89 17.40 -32.71
CA GLY A 12 -0.71 18.28 -32.86
C GLY A 12 0.34 17.81 -33.87
N LYS A 13 0.27 16.57 -34.35
CA LYS A 13 1.16 16.04 -35.41
C LYS A 13 0.65 16.31 -36.83
N ALA A 14 -0.60 16.75 -37.01
CA ALA A 14 -1.29 16.70 -38.30
C ALA A 14 -1.52 18.04 -39.02
N GLU A 15 -1.39 19.21 -38.39
CA GLU A 15 -1.82 20.46 -39.03
C GLU A 15 -0.86 21.64 -38.77
N ALA A 16 -0.12 22.02 -39.80
CA ALA A 16 0.92 23.06 -39.75
C ALA A 16 0.44 24.50 -40.09
N ASN A 17 -0.86 24.76 -40.33
CA ASN A 17 -1.29 26.05 -40.91
C ASN A 17 -2.43 26.82 -40.21
N ALA A 18 -2.80 26.50 -38.96
CA ALA A 18 -3.78 27.31 -38.20
C ALA A 18 -3.60 27.21 -36.67
N ALA A 19 -2.38 27.49 -36.16
CA ALA A 19 -1.89 26.93 -34.89
C ALA A 19 -2.00 27.81 -33.63
N VAL A 20 -2.49 29.05 -33.69
CA VAL A 20 -2.37 29.99 -32.55
C VAL A 20 -3.46 29.78 -31.47
N ASP A 21 -4.74 29.62 -31.85
CA ASP A 21 -5.83 29.32 -30.89
C ASP A 21 -5.97 27.83 -30.56
N LYS A 22 -5.28 26.95 -31.30
CA LYS A 22 -5.40 25.49 -31.15
C LYS A 22 -4.57 24.90 -30.00
N LEU A 23 -3.52 25.58 -29.52
CA LEU A 23 -2.60 25.06 -28.50
C LEU A 23 -2.95 25.47 -27.06
N GLU A 24 -3.68 26.57 -26.86
CA GLU A 24 -4.07 27.04 -25.50
C GLU A 24 -5.02 26.07 -24.79
N ARG A 25 -5.94 25.45 -25.53
CA ARG A 25 -6.85 24.41 -25.00
C ARG A 25 -6.09 23.14 -24.55
N PRO A 26 -5.20 22.53 -25.37
CA PRO A 26 -4.35 21.42 -24.95
C PRO A 26 -3.46 21.71 -23.73
N ILE A 27 -2.85 22.91 -23.67
CA ILE A 27 -2.00 23.31 -22.53
C ILE A 27 -2.82 23.36 -21.24
N THR A 28 -4.00 23.99 -21.29
CA THR A 28 -4.88 24.13 -20.12
C THR A 28 -5.40 22.77 -19.65
N LEU A 29 -5.80 21.90 -20.58
CA LEU A 29 -6.29 20.56 -20.27
C LEU A 29 -5.17 19.67 -19.71
N THR A 30 -3.94 19.79 -20.22
CA THR A 30 -2.77 19.07 -19.68
C THR A 30 -2.42 19.56 -18.28
N LYS A 31 -2.47 20.88 -18.02
CA LYS A 31 -2.29 21.44 -16.66
C LYS A 31 -3.32 20.87 -15.69
N GLN A 32 -4.59 20.82 -16.11
CA GLN A 32 -5.66 20.27 -15.27
C GLN A 32 -5.45 18.78 -15.03
N GLY A 33 -5.14 17.99 -16.06
CA GLY A 33 -4.86 16.57 -15.91
C GLY A 33 -3.68 16.29 -14.97
N ILE A 34 -2.61 17.08 -15.02
CA ILE A 34 -1.49 16.98 -14.07
C ILE A 34 -1.96 17.30 -12.64
N ARG A 35 -2.79 18.33 -12.47
CA ARG A 35 -3.34 18.70 -11.16
C ARG A 35 -4.19 17.58 -10.57
N ASP A 36 -5.03 16.97 -11.39
CA ASP A 36 -5.87 15.83 -10.99
C ASP A 36 -5.01 14.61 -10.63
N LEU A 37 -4.00 14.27 -11.46
CA LEU A 37 -3.06 13.19 -11.16
C LEU A 37 -2.27 13.42 -9.85
N LYS A 38 -1.90 14.67 -9.55
CA LYS A 38 -1.24 15.03 -8.29
C LYS A 38 -2.18 14.86 -7.09
N LYS A 39 -3.46 15.23 -7.25
CA LYS A 39 -4.48 15.00 -6.22
C LYS A 39 -4.66 13.51 -5.95
N ASP A 40 -4.81 12.70 -7.01
CA ASP A 40 -4.93 11.24 -6.90
C ASP A 40 -3.69 10.62 -6.25
N LEU A 41 -2.50 11.15 -6.55
CA LEU A 41 -1.24 10.73 -5.92
C LEU A 41 -1.23 11.04 -4.42
N ASP A 42 -1.63 12.23 -4.01
CA ASP A 42 -1.69 12.63 -2.60
C ASP A 42 -2.70 11.78 -1.82
N GLU A 43 -3.87 11.52 -2.38
CA GLU A 43 -4.88 10.62 -1.81
C GLU A 43 -4.33 9.19 -1.69
N SER A 44 -3.67 8.68 -2.74
CA SER A 44 -3.04 7.36 -2.73
C SER A 44 -1.96 7.24 -1.66
N LEU A 45 -1.17 8.29 -1.43
CA LEU A 45 -0.13 8.31 -0.39
C LEU A 45 -0.73 8.27 1.02
N LYS A 46 -1.85 8.96 1.27
CA LYS A 46 -2.57 8.90 2.54
C LYS A 46 -3.12 7.50 2.80
N SER A 47 -3.81 6.91 1.82
CA SER A 47 -4.31 5.54 1.94
C SER A 47 -3.17 4.52 2.12
N LEU A 48 -2.02 4.71 1.47
CA LEU A 48 -0.85 3.86 1.69
C LEU A 48 -0.36 3.93 3.14
N ALA A 49 -0.33 5.13 3.74
CA ALA A 49 0.07 5.29 5.13
C ALA A 49 -0.88 4.56 6.10
N GLU A 50 -2.19 4.67 5.86
CA GLU A 50 -3.22 3.96 6.64
C GLU A 50 -3.06 2.44 6.53
N VAL A 51 -2.90 1.90 5.31
CA VAL A 51 -2.73 0.46 5.10
C VAL A 51 -1.41 -0.04 5.70
N LYS A 52 -0.32 0.73 5.63
CA LYS A 52 0.94 0.41 6.31
C LYS A 52 0.77 0.35 7.83
N ALA A 53 0.06 1.31 8.41
CA ALA A 53 -0.23 1.32 9.85
C ALA A 53 -1.04 0.07 10.26
N THR A 54 -2.02 -0.32 9.45
CA THR A 54 -2.80 -1.55 9.66
C THR A 54 -1.93 -2.80 9.54
N ALA A 55 -1.05 -2.89 8.53
CA ALA A 55 -0.11 -4.01 8.39
C ALA A 55 0.81 -4.16 9.61
N ILE A 56 1.36 -3.05 10.11
CA ILE A 56 2.19 -3.03 11.32
C ILE A 56 1.40 -3.51 12.54
N ARG A 57 0.16 -3.05 12.69
CA ARG A 57 -0.72 -3.47 13.79
C ARG A 57 -1.00 -4.97 13.75
N SER A 58 -1.42 -5.50 12.60
CA SER A 58 -1.68 -6.93 12.42
C SER A 58 -0.42 -7.77 12.65
N LYS A 59 0.77 -7.28 12.26
CA LYS A 59 2.04 -7.93 12.59
C LYS A 59 2.29 -7.99 14.10
N ARG A 60 2.05 -6.89 14.81
CA ARG A 60 2.19 -6.86 16.29
C ARG A 60 1.20 -7.80 16.95
N GLU A 61 -0.06 -7.82 16.51
CA GLU A 61 -1.09 -8.75 17.03
C GLU A 61 -0.67 -10.21 16.83
N ALA A 62 -0.20 -10.58 15.63
CA ALA A 62 0.31 -11.92 15.37
C ALA A 62 1.47 -12.28 16.32
N ASN A 63 2.44 -11.38 16.50
CA ASN A 63 3.55 -11.61 17.40
C ASN A 63 3.08 -11.81 18.85
N ASN A 64 2.15 -10.99 19.35
CA ASN A 64 1.62 -11.10 20.70
C ASN A 64 0.89 -12.43 20.93
N HIS A 65 0.09 -12.89 19.95
CA HIS A 65 -0.60 -14.18 20.05
C HIS A 65 0.37 -15.37 20.00
N MET A 66 1.43 -15.28 19.20
CA MET A 66 2.49 -16.28 19.17
C MET A 66 3.25 -16.33 20.51
N GLU A 67 3.57 -15.17 21.08
CA GLU A 67 4.22 -15.08 22.39
C GLU A 67 3.36 -15.69 23.50
N ALA A 68 2.06 -15.36 23.52
CA ALA A 68 1.11 -15.97 24.45
C ALA A 68 1.04 -17.51 24.31
N ALA A 69 1.01 -18.02 23.08
CA ALA A 69 1.02 -19.45 22.80
C ALA A 69 2.30 -20.13 23.34
N GLU A 70 3.46 -19.49 23.16
CA GLU A 70 4.74 -19.97 23.67
C GLU A 70 4.81 -19.94 25.20
N ASP A 71 4.24 -18.93 25.84
CA ASP A 71 4.19 -18.85 27.30
C ASP A 71 3.27 -19.90 27.92
N TYR A 72 2.12 -20.18 27.30
CA TYR A 72 1.28 -21.30 27.72
C TYR A 72 1.98 -22.65 27.52
N LYS A 73 2.75 -22.82 26.42
CA LYS A 73 3.59 -24.01 26.23
C LYS A 73 4.62 -24.17 27.34
N LYS A 74 5.31 -23.09 27.73
CA LYS A 74 6.28 -23.10 28.83
C LYS A 74 5.61 -23.45 30.15
N LYS A 75 4.45 -22.88 30.45
CA LYS A 75 3.65 -23.18 31.66
C LYS A 75 3.27 -24.66 31.72
N ALA A 76 2.77 -25.22 30.62
CA ALA A 76 2.43 -26.65 30.54
C ALA A 76 3.65 -27.53 30.83
N LYS A 77 4.80 -27.24 30.21
CA LYS A 77 6.06 -27.97 30.46
C LYS A 77 6.51 -27.87 31.92
N ALA A 78 6.44 -26.68 32.51
CA ALA A 78 6.83 -26.47 33.90
C ALA A 78 5.95 -27.27 34.88
N LEU A 79 4.64 -27.33 34.63
CA LEU A 79 3.71 -28.12 35.44
C LEU A 79 4.03 -29.61 35.38
N LEU A 80 4.28 -30.15 34.17
CA LEU A 80 4.67 -31.55 34.00
C LEU A 80 6.01 -31.86 34.68
N GLN A 81 6.98 -30.95 34.59
CA GLN A 81 8.26 -31.11 35.29
C GLN A 81 8.08 -31.12 36.82
N MET A 82 7.22 -30.26 37.36
CA MET A 82 6.93 -30.25 38.80
C MET A 82 6.30 -31.57 39.28
N ALA A 83 5.48 -32.22 38.45
CA ALA A 83 4.97 -33.55 38.75
C ALA A 83 6.07 -34.62 38.75
N LEU A 84 6.94 -34.61 37.73
CA LEU A 84 8.09 -35.52 37.66
C LEU A 84 9.03 -35.37 38.86
N ASP A 85 9.21 -34.14 39.34
CA ASP A 85 10.06 -33.84 40.50
C ASP A 85 9.35 -34.12 41.85
N GLY A 86 8.09 -34.60 41.84
CA GLY A 86 7.30 -34.83 43.04
C GLY A 86 6.88 -33.55 43.79
N ARG A 87 7.08 -32.36 43.18
CA ARG A 87 6.74 -31.06 43.77
C ARG A 87 5.26 -30.70 43.62
N LYS A 88 4.52 -31.46 42.81
CA LYS A 88 3.10 -31.29 42.56
C LYS A 88 2.45 -32.65 42.34
N ASP A 89 1.21 -32.80 42.79
CA ASP A 89 0.40 -33.98 42.47
C ASP A 89 0.30 -34.16 40.94
N GLU A 90 0.51 -35.40 40.48
CA GLU A 90 0.57 -35.74 39.06
C GLU A 90 -0.75 -35.47 38.35
N GLY A 91 -1.88 -35.89 38.95
CA GLY A 91 -3.21 -35.68 38.38
C GLY A 91 -3.52 -34.19 38.22
N GLU A 92 -3.24 -33.42 39.25
CA GLU A 92 -3.46 -31.97 39.26
C GLU A 92 -2.51 -31.23 38.32
N ALA A 93 -1.26 -31.66 38.17
CA ALA A 93 -0.31 -31.11 37.21
C ALA A 93 -0.72 -31.40 35.77
N ASN A 94 -1.13 -32.64 35.48
CA ASN A 94 -1.60 -33.05 34.16
C ASN A 94 -2.86 -32.27 33.75
N ARG A 95 -3.81 -32.07 34.67
CA ARG A 95 -5.01 -31.26 34.42
C ARG A 95 -4.67 -29.81 34.05
N LEU A 96 -3.83 -29.14 34.86
CA LEU A 96 -3.44 -27.74 34.58
C LEU A 96 -2.58 -27.63 33.31
N ALA A 97 -1.74 -28.62 33.01
CA ALA A 97 -0.95 -28.64 31.78
C ALA A 97 -1.87 -28.78 30.56
N ALA A 98 -2.91 -29.62 30.63
CA ALA A 98 -3.91 -29.73 29.58
C ALA A 98 -4.68 -28.42 29.37
N GLU A 99 -5.07 -27.72 30.44
CA GLU A 99 -5.72 -26.41 30.33
C GLU A 99 -4.79 -25.36 29.69
N ALA A 100 -3.52 -25.31 30.11
CA ALA A 100 -2.54 -24.43 29.48
C ALA A 100 -2.37 -24.74 27.98
N MET A 101 -2.36 -26.02 27.60
CA MET A 101 -2.31 -26.41 26.19
C MET A 101 -3.58 -26.04 25.42
N ALA A 102 -4.76 -26.08 26.04
CA ALA A 102 -5.99 -25.58 25.43
C ALA A 102 -5.91 -24.08 25.14
N ARG A 103 -5.44 -23.27 26.11
CA ARG A 103 -5.23 -21.82 25.92
C ARG A 103 -4.15 -21.49 24.89
N ARG A 104 -3.12 -22.33 24.78
CA ARG A 104 -2.13 -22.25 23.70
C ARG A 104 -2.81 -22.42 22.34
N GLU A 105 -3.67 -23.42 22.19
CA GLU A 105 -4.36 -23.70 20.93
C GLU A 105 -5.27 -22.54 20.51
N GLU A 106 -6.00 -21.95 21.45
CA GLU A 106 -6.77 -20.72 21.21
C GLU A 106 -5.88 -19.56 20.74
N SER A 107 -4.73 -19.35 21.40
CA SER A 107 -3.77 -18.31 21.01
C SER A 107 -3.19 -18.55 19.61
N LEU A 108 -2.95 -19.82 19.25
CA LEU A 108 -2.47 -20.19 17.90
C LEU A 108 -3.53 -19.95 16.82
N LYS A 109 -4.81 -20.18 17.12
CA LYS A 109 -5.91 -19.84 16.19
C LYS A 109 -5.96 -18.34 15.93
N LEU A 110 -5.86 -17.52 16.99
CA LEU A 110 -5.81 -16.06 16.86
C LEU A 110 -4.56 -15.59 16.10
N TYR A 111 -3.40 -16.18 16.39
CA TYR A 111 -2.17 -15.95 15.63
C TYR A 111 -2.38 -16.22 14.13
N GLN A 112 -3.01 -17.34 13.77
CA GLN A 112 -3.19 -17.71 12.37
C GLN A 112 -4.09 -16.69 11.64
N VAL A 113 -5.15 -16.21 12.30
CA VAL A 113 -6.01 -15.14 11.76
C VAL A 113 -5.22 -13.84 11.58
N ALA A 114 -4.50 -13.40 12.62
CA ALA A 114 -3.71 -12.17 12.57
C ALA A 114 -2.59 -12.24 11.52
N LYS A 115 -1.95 -13.40 11.36
CA LYS A 115 -0.94 -13.67 10.33
C LYS A 115 -1.54 -13.57 8.93
N THR A 116 -2.69 -14.18 8.68
CA THR A 116 -3.37 -14.07 7.38
C THR A 116 -3.74 -12.62 7.06
N ASN A 117 -4.18 -11.84 8.05
CA ASN A 117 -4.46 -10.42 7.87
C ASN A 117 -3.19 -9.62 7.56
N ARG A 118 -2.10 -9.87 8.30
CA ARG A 118 -0.78 -9.27 8.03
C ARG A 118 -0.37 -9.52 6.58
N ASP A 119 -0.41 -10.77 6.13
CA ASP A 119 0.04 -11.14 4.77
C ASP A 119 -0.79 -10.42 3.70
N LYS A 120 -2.12 -10.32 3.89
CA LYS A 120 -3.02 -9.55 3.01
C LYS A 120 -2.65 -8.07 2.97
N PHE A 121 -2.42 -7.44 4.13
CA PHE A 121 -2.09 -6.01 4.17
C PHE A 121 -0.70 -5.73 3.61
N GLU A 122 0.30 -6.59 3.84
CA GLU A 122 1.62 -6.48 3.22
C GLU A 122 1.54 -6.58 1.69
N GLU A 123 0.72 -7.48 1.16
CA GLU A 123 0.46 -7.57 -0.29
C GLU A 123 -0.21 -6.29 -0.83
N LEU A 124 -1.21 -5.77 -0.12
CA LEU A 124 -1.87 -4.50 -0.48
C LEU A 124 -0.89 -3.32 -0.49
N VAL A 125 -0.01 -3.22 0.52
CA VAL A 125 1.06 -2.20 0.56
C VAL A 125 1.92 -2.28 -0.70
N SER A 126 2.41 -3.48 -1.05
CA SER A 126 3.26 -3.67 -2.24
C SER A 126 2.57 -3.26 -3.54
N LYS A 127 1.29 -3.63 -3.70
CA LYS A 127 0.46 -3.22 -4.84
C LYS A 127 0.30 -1.70 -4.91
N MET A 128 0.01 -1.06 -3.78
CA MET A 128 -0.17 0.39 -3.71
C MET A 128 1.13 1.14 -4.00
N GLU A 129 2.26 0.71 -3.45
CA GLU A 129 3.57 1.29 -3.74
C GLU A 129 3.92 1.23 -5.22
N THR A 130 3.59 0.11 -5.88
CA THR A 130 3.79 -0.04 -7.33
C THR A 130 2.90 0.92 -8.13
N LYS A 131 1.61 1.04 -7.77
CA LYS A 131 0.70 2.02 -8.39
C LYS A 131 1.16 3.46 -8.17
N ILE A 132 1.59 3.81 -6.96
CA ILE A 132 2.11 5.14 -6.61
C ILE A 132 3.38 5.46 -7.42
N ARG A 133 4.30 4.50 -7.59
CA ARG A 133 5.47 4.68 -8.46
C ARG A 133 5.07 4.96 -9.90
N SER A 134 4.06 4.25 -10.42
CA SER A 134 3.51 4.51 -11.75
C SER A 134 2.88 5.90 -11.86
N LEU A 135 2.07 6.32 -10.89
CA LEU A 135 1.46 7.65 -10.85
C LEU A 135 2.52 8.76 -10.83
N LYS A 136 3.56 8.63 -9.99
CA LYS A 136 4.69 9.56 -9.95
C LYS A 136 5.38 9.68 -11.32
N SER A 137 5.61 8.54 -11.98
CA SER A 137 6.21 8.52 -13.33
C SER A 137 5.31 9.21 -14.35
N GLN A 138 3.99 8.97 -14.31
CA GLN A 138 3.03 9.62 -15.19
C GLN A 138 2.98 11.14 -14.96
N VAL A 139 2.93 11.60 -13.71
CA VAL A 139 2.98 13.03 -13.38
C VAL A 139 4.24 13.66 -13.97
N ALA A 140 5.42 13.09 -13.72
CA ALA A 140 6.68 13.62 -14.25
C ALA A 140 6.72 13.66 -15.78
N LYS A 141 6.20 12.62 -16.44
CA LYS A 141 6.07 12.57 -17.89
C LYS A 141 5.21 13.72 -18.41
N TRP A 142 4.01 13.90 -17.85
CA TRP A 142 3.10 14.95 -18.30
C TRP A 142 3.60 16.35 -17.99
N GLU A 143 4.30 16.55 -16.88
CA GLU A 143 4.97 17.82 -16.57
C GLU A 143 6.03 18.18 -17.63
N ASN A 144 6.81 17.19 -18.08
CA ASN A 144 7.78 17.40 -19.15
C ASN A 144 7.11 17.69 -20.50
N GLU A 145 6.05 16.96 -20.83
CA GLU A 145 5.27 17.19 -22.05
C GLU A 145 4.60 18.57 -22.05
N LEU A 146 4.08 19.02 -20.91
CA LEU A 146 3.52 20.36 -20.74
C LEU A 146 4.58 21.45 -21.01
N LYS A 147 5.81 21.27 -20.51
CA LYS A 147 6.92 22.21 -20.80
C LYS A 147 7.19 22.30 -22.30
N THR A 148 7.20 21.16 -22.99
CA THR A 148 7.38 21.11 -24.46
C THR A 148 6.23 21.81 -25.19
N LEU A 149 4.98 21.59 -24.77
CA LEU A 149 3.80 22.25 -25.37
C LEU A 149 3.87 23.78 -25.21
N ILE A 150 4.23 24.26 -24.02
CA ILE A 150 4.39 25.70 -23.75
C ILE A 150 5.51 26.31 -24.61
N ALA A 151 6.65 25.62 -24.74
CA ALA A 151 7.75 26.09 -25.56
C ALA A 151 7.35 26.21 -27.04
N ARG A 152 6.63 25.20 -27.57
CA ARG A 152 6.11 25.21 -28.95
C ARG A 152 5.10 26.31 -29.19
N ASP A 153 4.16 26.52 -28.26
CA ASP A 153 3.20 27.62 -28.33
C ASP A 153 3.90 28.99 -28.39
N LYS A 154 4.92 29.20 -27.55
CA LYS A 154 5.72 30.43 -27.56
C LYS A 154 6.45 30.65 -28.88
N ILE A 155 7.08 29.61 -29.45
CA ILE A 155 7.77 29.69 -30.74
C ILE A 155 6.76 30.01 -31.85
N SER A 156 5.63 29.29 -31.90
CA SER A 156 4.58 29.51 -32.90
C SER A 156 4.04 30.94 -32.87
N LYS A 157 3.85 31.52 -31.68
CA LYS A 157 3.42 32.92 -31.51
C LYS A 157 4.49 33.92 -31.95
N ALA A 158 5.77 33.57 -31.84
CA ALA A 158 6.89 34.43 -32.25
C ALA A 158 7.18 34.38 -33.76
N THR A 159 6.98 33.22 -34.41
CA THR A 159 7.23 33.03 -35.85
C THR A 159 5.99 33.26 -36.72
N GLY A 160 4.80 33.37 -36.12
CA GLY A 160 3.52 33.60 -36.81
C GLY A 160 3.14 35.08 -36.98
N LYS A 161 4.11 36.00 -36.93
CA LYS A 161 3.95 37.41 -37.32
C LYS A 161 4.58 37.65 -38.68
#